data_AF-A0A1U7N9D2-F1
#
_entry.id   AF-A0A1U7N9D2-F1
#
_cell.length_a   1.000
_cell.length_b   1.000
_cell.length_c   1.000
_cell.angle_alpha   90.00
_cell.angle_beta   90.00
_cell.angle_gamma   90.00
#
_symmetry.space_group_name_H-M   'P 1'
#
loop_
_entity.id
_entity.type
_entity.pdbx_description
1 polymer ?
#
loop_
_entity_poly.entity_id
_entity_poly.type
_entity_poly.pdbx_seq_one_letter_code
_entity_poly.pdbx_strand_id
1 'polypeptide(L)'
;MSNGKALQPSPYSKRQYNIHQPGDFDVAVNYSRVLLAIAGAEGELAEAELDWYIDELVLFGCTEEYLPEISKEYIATVKNLNWKDVNLEELLENINFDFPMNSPKVILYQAIKMCRADRDYHQKEKEAIRKAAQILGVSITDVITIESLVEMEDAAEKLRYSVLETIG
;
A
#
# COMPACT_ATOMS: atom_id res chain seq x y z
N MET A 1 2.43 11.82 -18.56
CA MET A 1 2.57 11.02 -19.80
C MET A 1 3.21 9.72 -19.37
N SER A 2 2.58 8.57 -19.69
CA SER A 2 3.12 7.25 -19.37
C SER A 2 4.46 7.04 -20.08
N ASN A 3 5.44 6.52 -19.35
CA ASN A 3 6.75 6.12 -19.84
C ASN A 3 6.72 4.80 -20.66
N GLY A 4 5.54 4.19 -20.83
CA GLY A 4 5.32 2.96 -21.59
C GLY A 4 5.77 1.68 -20.89
N LYS A 5 6.28 1.77 -19.65
CA LYS A 5 6.71 0.64 -18.83
C LYS A 5 5.48 0.06 -18.10
N ALA A 6 5.43 -1.27 -17.99
CA ALA A 6 4.31 -1.98 -17.38
C ALA A 6 4.76 -3.03 -16.36
N LEU A 7 4.22 -2.95 -15.15
CA LEU A 7 4.46 -3.89 -14.05
C LEU A 7 3.55 -5.11 -14.21
N GLN A 8 4.13 -6.30 -14.25
CA GLN A 8 3.38 -7.55 -14.44
C GLN A 8 2.78 -8.04 -13.11
N PRO A 9 1.53 -8.53 -13.11
CA PRO A 9 0.89 -9.02 -11.90
C PRO A 9 1.43 -10.37 -11.45
N SER A 10 1.75 -10.51 -10.16
CA SER A 10 2.08 -11.81 -9.55
C SER A 10 0.86 -12.70 -9.30
N PRO A 11 1.06 -14.00 -8.98
CA PRO A 11 0.00 -14.85 -8.47
C PRO A 11 -0.65 -14.31 -7.18
N TYR A 12 0.10 -13.61 -6.33
CA TYR A 12 -0.42 -13.00 -5.11
C TYR A 12 -1.38 -11.86 -5.46
N SER A 13 -1.00 -10.92 -6.32
CA SER A 13 -1.85 -9.79 -6.68
C SER A 13 -3.13 -10.20 -7.42
N LYS A 14 -3.05 -11.27 -8.24
CA LYS A 14 -4.22 -11.91 -8.85
C LYS A 14 -5.21 -12.47 -7.83
N ARG A 15 -4.72 -13.16 -6.79
CA ARG A 15 -5.58 -13.79 -5.78
C ARG A 15 -6.14 -12.78 -4.79
N GLN A 16 -5.30 -11.88 -4.29
CA GLN A 16 -5.66 -10.97 -3.21
C GLN A 16 -6.47 -9.76 -3.71
N TYR A 17 -6.13 -9.23 -4.89
CA TYR A 17 -6.68 -7.96 -5.40
C TYR A 17 -7.34 -8.08 -6.78
N ASN A 18 -7.45 -9.30 -7.32
CA ASN A 18 -8.07 -9.57 -8.62
C ASN A 18 -7.40 -8.82 -9.80
N ILE A 19 -6.07 -8.64 -9.76
CA ILE A 19 -5.31 -7.90 -10.77
C ILE A 19 -4.81 -8.87 -11.86
N HIS A 20 -5.46 -8.89 -13.02
CA HIS A 20 -5.11 -9.80 -14.13
C HIS A 20 -4.34 -9.17 -15.28
N GLN A 21 -4.24 -7.84 -15.29
CA GLN A 21 -3.58 -7.06 -16.34
C GLN A 21 -2.39 -6.27 -15.80
N PRO A 22 -1.40 -5.93 -16.64
CA PRO A 22 -0.26 -5.12 -16.21
C PRO A 22 -0.69 -3.73 -15.71
N GLY A 23 0.00 -3.23 -14.69
CA GLY A 23 -0.15 -1.86 -14.20
C GLY A 23 0.82 -0.93 -14.92
N ASP A 24 0.36 0.27 -15.27
CA ASP A 24 1.24 1.33 -15.77
C ASP A 24 2.24 1.75 -14.68
N PHE A 25 3.51 1.88 -15.05
CA PHE A 25 4.58 2.20 -14.10
C PHE A 25 4.40 3.56 -13.43
N ASP A 26 4.07 4.61 -14.18
CA ASP A 26 3.97 5.96 -13.63
C ASP A 26 2.72 6.07 -12.74
N VAL A 27 1.63 5.41 -13.12
CA VAL A 27 0.43 5.30 -12.27
C VAL A 27 0.75 4.55 -10.97
N ALA A 28 1.56 3.48 -11.02
CA ALA A 28 2.01 2.76 -9.83
C ALA A 28 2.91 3.62 -8.93
N VAL A 29 3.80 4.44 -9.50
CA VAL A 29 4.63 5.38 -8.73
C VAL A 29 3.76 6.42 -8.02
N ASN A 30 2.73 6.96 -8.68
CA ASN A 30 1.79 7.88 -8.04
C ASN A 30 0.98 7.19 -6.93
N TYR A 31 0.58 5.94 -7.15
CA TYR A 31 -0.09 5.13 -6.13
C TYR A 31 0.79 4.93 -4.89
N SER A 32 2.07 4.57 -5.07
CA SER A 32 3.03 4.51 -3.97
C SER A 32 3.18 5.85 -3.27
N ARG A 33 3.27 6.94 -4.01
CA ARG A 33 3.39 8.28 -3.43
C ARG A 33 2.18 8.65 -2.56
N VAL A 34 0.97 8.27 -2.97
CA VAL A 34 -0.24 8.44 -2.16
C VAL A 34 -0.16 7.63 -0.87
N LEU A 35 0.22 6.36 -0.92
CA LEU A 35 0.35 5.53 0.29
C LEU A 35 1.40 6.08 1.26
N LEU A 36 2.57 6.44 0.76
CA LEU A 36 3.65 7.02 1.56
C LEU A 36 3.23 8.36 2.20
N ALA A 37 2.46 9.18 1.48
CA ALA A 37 1.97 10.46 2.00
C ALA A 37 0.85 10.30 3.05
N ILE A 38 0.00 9.27 2.90
CA ILE A 38 -1.01 8.95 3.92
C ILE A 38 -0.34 8.42 5.19
N ALA A 39 0.56 7.44 5.06
CA ALA A 39 1.25 6.82 6.19
C ALA A 39 2.21 7.80 6.87
N GLY A 40 3.01 8.53 6.07
CA GLY A 40 4.01 9.46 6.57
C GLY A 40 3.47 10.79 7.14
N ALA A 41 2.15 11.01 7.03
CA ALA A 41 1.36 12.09 7.63
C ALA A 41 2.11 13.37 8.03
N GLU A 42 2.33 13.62 9.33
CA GLU A 42 2.98 14.84 9.87
C GLU A 42 4.49 14.92 9.58
N GLY A 43 4.98 14.24 8.55
CA GLY A 43 6.35 14.28 8.06
C GLY A 43 7.23 13.15 8.60
N GLU A 44 6.66 12.18 9.30
CA GLU A 44 7.33 11.02 9.89
C GLU A 44 6.74 9.74 9.28
N LEU A 45 7.60 8.95 8.65
CA LEU A 45 7.31 7.59 8.21
C LEU A 45 8.35 6.68 8.88
N ALA A 46 7.89 5.69 9.63
CA ALA A 46 8.78 4.75 10.29
C ALA A 46 9.41 3.80 9.27
N GLU A 47 10.62 3.34 9.57
CA GLU A 47 11.34 2.39 8.72
C GLU A 47 10.54 1.10 8.51
N ALA A 48 9.89 0.59 9.56
CA ALA A 48 9.04 -0.59 9.50
C ALA A 48 7.84 -0.43 8.54
N GLU A 49 7.23 0.76 8.46
CA GLU A 49 6.13 1.03 7.54
C GLU A 49 6.61 1.00 6.09
N LEU A 50 7.75 1.65 5.81
CA LEU A 50 8.35 1.63 4.47
C LEU A 50 8.77 0.21 4.08
N ASP A 51 9.45 -0.51 4.96
CA ASP A 51 9.90 -1.89 4.71
C ASP A 51 8.72 -2.81 4.43
N TRP A 52 7.65 -2.73 5.23
CA TRP A 52 6.42 -3.46 4.96
C TRP A 52 5.86 -3.16 3.57
N TYR A 53 5.86 -1.89 3.16
CA TYR A 53 5.37 -1.54 1.84
C TYR A 53 6.26 -2.09 0.73
N ILE A 54 7.58 -2.06 0.90
CA ILE A 54 8.51 -2.68 -0.06
C ILE A 54 8.28 -4.20 -0.14
N ASP A 55 8.06 -4.88 0.98
CA ASP A 55 7.74 -6.31 1.02
C ASP A 55 6.41 -6.61 0.30
N GLU A 56 5.39 -5.76 0.48
CA GLU A 56 4.13 -5.90 -0.26
C GLU A 56 4.37 -5.72 -1.77
N LEU A 57 5.19 -4.74 -2.20
CA LEU A 57 5.55 -4.58 -3.62
C LEU A 57 6.27 -5.82 -4.17
N VAL A 58 7.15 -6.43 -3.38
CA VAL A 58 7.81 -7.70 -3.71
C VAL A 58 6.77 -8.79 -3.94
N LEU A 59 5.78 -8.94 -3.05
CA LEU A 59 4.68 -9.90 -3.21
C LEU A 59 3.84 -9.61 -4.45
N PHE A 60 3.63 -8.34 -4.81
CA PHE A 60 2.95 -7.94 -6.05
C PHE A 60 3.68 -8.34 -7.33
N GLY A 61 4.91 -8.87 -7.23
CA GLY A 61 5.72 -9.34 -8.34
C GLY A 61 7.00 -8.54 -8.53
N CYS A 62 7.34 -7.65 -7.59
CA CYS A 62 8.56 -6.87 -7.63
C CYS A 62 9.71 -7.57 -6.86
N THR A 63 10.02 -8.84 -7.11
CA THR A 63 11.04 -9.64 -6.38
C THR A 63 12.52 -9.46 -6.81
N GLU A 64 13.46 -9.22 -5.90
CA GLU A 64 14.87 -8.90 -6.22
C GLU A 64 15.65 -9.94 -7.06
N GLU A 65 15.35 -11.24 -6.94
CA GLU A 65 16.18 -12.33 -7.51
C GLU A 65 15.90 -12.64 -8.99
N TYR A 66 14.69 -12.35 -9.49
CA TYR A 66 14.27 -12.58 -10.89
C TYR A 66 13.65 -11.34 -11.53
N LEU A 67 13.98 -10.19 -10.97
CA LEU A 67 13.34 -8.94 -11.28
C LEU A 67 13.66 -8.54 -12.73
N PRO A 68 12.66 -8.42 -13.62
CA PRO A 68 12.88 -7.65 -14.83
C PRO A 68 13.29 -6.23 -14.38
N GLU A 69 14.25 -5.63 -15.07
CA GLU A 69 14.95 -4.40 -14.69
C GLU A 69 13.99 -3.27 -14.26
N ILE A 70 12.81 -3.25 -14.89
CA ILE A 70 11.68 -2.38 -14.57
C ILE A 70 11.25 -2.41 -13.09
N SER A 71 11.23 -3.56 -12.45
CA SER A 71 10.73 -3.68 -11.08
C SER A 71 11.81 -3.36 -10.05
N LYS A 72 13.11 -3.51 -10.39
CA LYS A 72 14.23 -2.95 -9.60
C LYS A 72 14.17 -1.43 -9.61
N GLU A 73 13.96 -0.88 -10.80
CA GLU A 73 13.75 0.55 -10.99
C GLU A 73 12.54 1.05 -10.21
N TYR A 74 11.44 0.29 -10.19
CA TYR A 74 10.26 0.66 -9.43
C TYR A 74 10.53 0.72 -7.92
N ILE A 75 11.10 -0.33 -7.32
CA ILE A 75 11.45 -0.33 -5.89
C ILE A 75 12.42 0.80 -5.56
N ALA A 76 13.46 0.99 -6.38
CA ALA A 76 14.42 2.07 -6.19
C ALA A 76 13.74 3.45 -6.28
N THR A 77 12.78 3.61 -7.20
CA THR A 77 11.98 4.84 -7.32
C THR A 77 11.18 5.08 -6.05
N VAL A 78 10.44 4.08 -5.57
CA VAL A 78 9.60 4.17 -4.35
C VAL A 78 10.43 4.56 -3.13
N LYS A 79 11.59 3.92 -2.91
CA LYS A 79 12.50 4.24 -1.79
C LYS A 79 13.01 5.68 -1.79
N ASN A 80 13.03 6.33 -2.96
CA ASN A 80 13.53 7.71 -3.13
C ASN A 80 12.42 8.73 -3.41
N LEU A 81 11.14 8.35 -3.26
CA LEU A 81 10.02 9.25 -3.51
C LEU A 81 9.98 10.38 -2.48
N ASN A 82 9.85 11.62 -2.96
CA ASN A 82 9.42 12.71 -2.10
C ASN A 82 7.89 12.64 -1.92
N TRP A 83 7.46 12.32 -0.71
CA TRP A 83 6.06 12.20 -0.31
C TRP A 83 5.62 13.27 0.70
N LYS A 84 6.54 14.11 1.22
CA LYS A 84 6.26 15.04 2.32
C LYS A 84 5.48 16.29 1.88
N ASP A 85 5.71 16.75 0.65
CA ASP A 85 5.14 18.00 0.13
C ASP A 85 4.15 17.73 -1.01
N VAL A 86 3.28 16.73 -0.85
CA VAL A 86 2.35 16.32 -1.91
C VAL A 86 0.92 16.76 -1.61
N ASN A 87 0.22 17.21 -2.65
CA ASN A 87 -1.22 17.41 -2.61
C ASN A 87 -1.91 16.07 -2.92
N LEU A 88 -2.60 15.51 -1.93
CA LEU A 88 -3.24 14.20 -2.06
C LEU A 88 -4.39 14.23 -3.07
N GLU A 89 -5.22 15.28 -3.08
CA GLU A 89 -6.30 15.43 -4.05
C GLU A 89 -5.77 15.38 -5.50
N GLU A 90 -4.73 16.16 -5.80
CA GLU A 90 -4.12 16.19 -7.14
C GLU A 90 -3.46 14.86 -7.52
N LEU A 91 -2.83 14.17 -6.57
CA LEU A 91 -2.23 12.87 -6.85
C LEU A 91 -3.27 11.79 -7.15
N LEU A 92 -4.41 11.81 -6.43
CA LEU A 92 -5.49 10.85 -6.62
C LEU A 92 -6.13 10.95 -8.01
N GLU A 93 -6.19 12.15 -8.60
CA GLU A 93 -6.65 12.35 -9.99
C GLU A 93 -5.75 11.66 -11.03
N ASN A 94 -4.50 11.35 -10.65
CA ASN A 94 -3.51 10.70 -11.51
C ASN A 94 -3.36 9.20 -11.25
N ILE A 95 -4.27 8.60 -10.46
CA ILE A 95 -4.33 7.16 -10.21
C ILE A 95 -5.51 6.54 -10.98
N ASN A 96 -5.20 5.94 -12.12
CA ASN A 96 -6.20 5.43 -13.06
C ASN A 96 -5.78 4.02 -13.46
N PHE A 97 -6.13 3.06 -12.60
CA PHE A 97 -6.01 1.65 -12.94
C PHE A 97 -7.33 1.11 -13.46
N ASP A 98 -7.25 0.18 -14.42
CA ASP A 98 -8.39 -0.58 -14.91
C ASP A 98 -8.77 -1.76 -13.97
N PHE A 99 -8.20 -1.79 -12.77
CA PHE A 99 -8.39 -2.80 -11.72
C PHE A 99 -8.51 -2.13 -10.34
N PRO A 100 -9.02 -2.81 -9.30
CA PRO A 100 -9.55 -2.18 -8.08
C PRO A 100 -8.59 -1.35 -7.22
N MET A 101 -7.31 -1.23 -7.57
CA MET A 101 -6.31 -0.51 -6.77
C MET A 101 -6.60 0.98 -6.65
N ASN A 102 -7.30 1.59 -7.61
CA ASN A 102 -7.75 2.98 -7.52
C ASN A 102 -9.02 3.16 -6.64
N SER A 103 -9.57 2.08 -6.06
CA SER A 103 -10.70 2.18 -5.14
C SER A 103 -10.26 2.89 -3.84
N PRO A 104 -11.00 3.93 -3.39
CA PRO A 104 -10.73 4.62 -2.13
C PRO A 104 -10.58 3.69 -0.93
N LYS A 105 -11.37 2.60 -0.87
CA LYS A 105 -11.31 1.61 0.22
C LYS A 105 -10.06 0.75 0.16
N VAL A 106 -9.57 0.43 -1.05
CA VAL A 106 -8.32 -0.35 -1.22
C VAL A 106 -7.11 0.49 -0.86
N ILE A 107 -7.09 1.77 -1.22
CA ILE A 107 -6.05 2.72 -0.82
C ILE A 107 -5.97 2.80 0.70
N LEU A 108 -7.10 3.01 1.38
CA LEU A 108 -7.12 3.04 2.85
C LEU A 108 -6.72 1.72 3.49
N TYR A 109 -7.19 0.59 2.95
CA TYR A 109 -6.81 -0.73 3.44
C TYR A 109 -5.27 -0.91 3.41
N GLN A 110 -4.64 -0.56 2.28
CA GLN A 110 -3.18 -0.63 2.14
C GLN A 110 -2.45 0.33 3.09
N ALA A 111 -2.93 1.57 3.21
CA ALA A 111 -2.35 2.54 4.13
C ALA A 111 -2.47 2.10 5.60
N ILE A 112 -3.61 1.50 6.00
CA ILE A 112 -3.80 0.98 7.35
C ILE A 112 -2.86 -0.19 7.63
N LYS A 113 -2.68 -1.13 6.68
CA LYS A 113 -1.71 -2.22 6.87
C LYS A 113 -0.28 -1.70 7.00
N MET A 114 0.07 -0.69 6.19
CA MET A 114 1.36 -0.04 6.24
C MET A 114 1.61 0.60 7.61
N CYS A 115 0.67 1.41 8.12
CA CYS A 115 0.77 2.02 9.46
C CYS A 115 0.75 1.01 10.62
N ARG A 116 0.43 -0.25 10.36
CA ARG A 116 0.37 -1.30 11.38
C ARG A 116 1.58 -2.23 11.34
N ALA A 117 2.56 -1.95 10.47
CA ALA A 117 3.72 -2.80 10.24
C ALA A 117 4.51 -3.10 11.51
N ASP A 118 4.70 -2.10 12.38
CA ASP A 118 5.39 -2.22 13.66
C ASP A 118 4.50 -2.79 14.79
N ARG A 119 3.23 -3.11 14.47
CA ARG A 119 2.18 -3.64 15.34
C ARG A 119 1.60 -2.64 16.35
N ASP A 120 1.98 -1.37 16.27
CA ASP A 120 1.51 -0.33 17.18
C ASP A 120 0.72 0.73 16.42
N TYR A 121 -0.59 0.50 16.26
CA TYR A 121 -1.46 1.45 15.55
C TYR A 121 -1.84 2.67 16.42
N HIS A 122 -0.99 3.68 16.39
CA HIS A 122 -1.04 4.85 17.25
C HIS A 122 -2.17 5.82 16.89
N GLN A 123 -2.51 6.70 17.84
CA GLN A 123 -3.57 7.68 17.64
C GLN A 123 -3.28 8.65 16.48
N LYS A 124 -2.00 8.99 16.25
CA LYS A 124 -1.58 9.87 15.15
C LYS A 124 -1.84 9.23 13.78
N GLU A 125 -1.50 7.96 13.60
CA GLU A 125 -1.79 7.22 12.36
C GLU A 125 -3.30 7.09 12.14
N LYS A 126 -4.07 6.81 13.19
CA LYS A 126 -5.55 6.82 13.11
C LYS A 126 -6.09 8.17 12.65
N GLU A 127 -5.53 9.27 13.12
CA GLU A 127 -5.90 10.61 12.68
C GLU A 127 -5.51 10.88 11.23
N ALA A 128 -4.33 10.42 10.80
CA ALA A 128 -3.89 10.49 9.41
C ALA A 128 -4.83 9.70 8.48
N ILE A 129 -5.17 8.46 8.84
CA ILE A 129 -6.12 7.62 8.10
C ILE A 129 -7.50 8.28 8.02
N ARG A 130 -8.00 8.89 9.10
CA ARG A 130 -9.27 9.62 9.07
C ARG A 130 -9.24 10.84 8.16
N LYS A 131 -8.14 11.61 8.15
CA LYS A 131 -7.96 12.74 7.23
C LYS A 131 -7.93 12.26 5.77
N ALA A 132 -7.15 11.22 5.48
CA ALA A 132 -7.10 10.61 4.16
C ALA A 132 -8.49 10.08 3.72
N ALA A 133 -9.24 9.46 4.62
CA ALA A 133 -10.58 8.97 4.34
C ALA A 133 -11.56 10.09 3.98
N GLN A 134 -11.46 11.26 4.62
CA GLN A 134 -12.26 12.44 4.26
C GLN A 134 -11.97 12.91 2.84
N ILE A 135 -10.68 13.00 2.47
CA ILE A 135 -10.24 13.36 1.11
C ILE A 135 -10.75 12.34 0.07
N LEU A 136 -10.64 11.06 0.42
CA LEU A 136 -11.06 9.92 -0.40
C LEU A 136 -12.59 9.72 -0.45
N GLY A 137 -13.38 10.50 0.29
CA GLY A 137 -14.83 10.36 0.36
C GLY A 137 -15.31 9.06 1.02
N VAL A 138 -14.48 8.44 1.87
CA VAL A 138 -14.82 7.20 2.59
C VAL A 138 -15.44 7.53 3.95
N SER A 139 -16.59 6.91 4.25
CA SER A 139 -17.30 7.15 5.50
C SER A 139 -16.52 6.65 6.71
N ILE A 140 -16.71 7.27 7.88
CA ILE A 140 -16.07 6.82 9.12
C ILE A 140 -16.44 5.37 9.48
N THR A 141 -17.67 4.93 9.17
CA THR A 141 -18.12 3.55 9.38
C THR A 141 -17.33 2.58 8.50
N ASP A 142 -17.06 2.95 7.24
CA ASP A 142 -16.21 2.16 6.37
C ASP A 142 -14.76 2.13 6.88
N VAL A 143 -14.22 3.25 7.36
CA VAL A 143 -12.86 3.29 7.96
C VAL A 143 -12.75 2.29 9.10
N ILE A 144 -13.68 2.33 10.06
CA ILE A 144 -13.71 1.40 11.20
C ILE A 144 -13.83 -0.06 10.72
N THR A 145 -14.63 -0.29 9.68
CA THR A 145 -14.79 -1.64 9.11
C THR A 145 -13.48 -2.14 8.48
N ILE A 146 -12.75 -1.28 7.78
CA ILE A 146 -11.45 -1.61 7.17
C ILE A 146 -10.39 -1.81 8.25
N GLU A 147 -10.33 -0.96 9.28
CA GLU A 147 -9.44 -1.15 10.44
C GLU A 147 -9.69 -2.52 11.10
N SER A 148 -10.96 -2.87 11.31
CA SER A 148 -11.36 -4.16 11.89
C SER A 148 -10.96 -5.33 10.99
N LEU A 149 -11.11 -5.20 9.67
CA LEU A 149 -10.68 -6.23 8.72
C LEU A 149 -9.16 -6.48 8.83
N VAL A 150 -8.35 -5.43 8.82
CA VAL A 150 -6.89 -5.55 8.94
C VAL A 150 -6.51 -6.19 10.27
N GLU A 151 -7.13 -5.77 11.38
CA GLU A 151 -6.89 -6.38 12.69
C GLU A 151 -7.24 -7.88 12.71
N MET A 152 -8.34 -8.28 12.08
CA MET A 152 -8.72 -9.68 11.96
C MET A 152 -7.72 -10.49 11.12
N GLU A 153 -7.19 -9.92 10.04
CA GLU A 153 -6.15 -10.56 9.22
C GLU A 153 -4.85 -10.76 10.01
N ASP A 154 -4.40 -9.74 10.74
CA ASP A 154 -3.22 -9.82 11.63
C ASP A 154 -3.41 -10.91 12.70
N ALA A 155 -4.60 -10.99 13.29
CA ALA A 155 -4.92 -11.99 14.30
C ALA A 155 -4.96 -13.42 13.72
N ALA A 156 -5.53 -13.59 12.52
CA ALA A 156 -5.57 -14.88 11.83
C ALA A 156 -4.18 -15.36 11.46
N GLU A 157 -3.29 -14.46 11.03
CA GLU A 157 -1.88 -14.78 10.78
C GLU A 157 -1.15 -15.23 12.06
N LYS A 158 -1.30 -14.48 13.15
CA LYS A 158 -0.71 -14.88 14.45
C LYS A 158 -1.22 -16.24 14.91
N LEU A 159 -2.52 -16.51 14.73
CA LEU A 159 -3.11 -17.81 15.02
C LEU A 159 -2.48 -18.91 14.15
N ARG A 160 -2.30 -18.68 12.85
CA ARG A 160 -1.63 -19.62 11.94
C ARG A 160 -0.24 -19.96 12.44
N TYR A 161 0.56 -18.97 12.83
CA TYR A 161 1.90 -19.20 13.36
C TYR A 161 1.90 -19.99 14.67
N SER A 162 0.96 -19.68 15.57
CA SER A 162 0.82 -20.40 16.83
C SER A 162 0.36 -21.85 16.65
N VAL A 163 -0.56 -22.12 15.73
CA VAL A 163 -1.13 -23.47 15.50
C VAL A 163 -0.15 -24.37 14.75
N LEU A 164 0.61 -23.81 13.82
CA LEU A 164 1.56 -24.56 13.00
C LEU A 164 2.98 -24.60 13.60
N GLU A 165 3.19 -23.99 14.77
CA GLU A 165 4.50 -23.88 15.43
C GLU A 165 5.58 -23.27 14.52
N THR A 166 5.20 -22.44 13.55
CA THR A 166 6.15 -21.80 12.61
C THR A 166 6.75 -20.52 13.20
N ILE A 167 6.70 -20.35 14.52
CA ILE A 167 7.41 -19.32 15.24
C ILE A 167 8.77 -19.91 15.60
N GLY A 168 9.78 -19.63 14.78
CA GLY A 168 11.20 -19.91 15.02
C GLY A 168 12.02 -18.68 14.74
#